data_AF-A0A933ZXL9-F1
#
_entry.id   AF-A0A933ZXL9-F1
#
_cell.length_a   1.000
_cell.length_b   1.000
_cell.length_c   1.000
_cell.angle_alpha   90.00
_cell.angle_beta   90.00
_cell.angle_gamma   90.00
#
_symmetry.space_group_name_H-M   'P 1'
#
loop_
_entity.id
_entity.type
_entity.pdbx_description
1 polymer ?
#
loop_
_entity_poly.entity_id
_entity_poly.type
_entity_poly.pdbx_seq_one_letter_code
_entity_poly.pdbx_strand_id
1 'polypeptide(L)'
;MRQRLLSLYALLALAGAGCGVGTLDFGGLAVDEAETDLTVDPSAVMGKIAFGETVTDLPFNCSPTYRAFEFTTTQRNHPIDIWVRSSADAKAWVTKSDFAALTSNDNADATTRDAHIVHRVRTPGTYYVVFKEKTCKPAMFSLSLGPTTGCPDSGSTGACQSRDAGANQYDSGAPRSDAGPAQVDSGTSPYDSGTPRSDAGLAQVDSGISPYDSGTPRSDAGLAQVDSGTSPYDSGTARSDAGLAQVDSGTSPYDSGTSRSDAGLAQVDSGASPYDSGTPRSDAGLAQVDSGASPYDSGTPRSDAGFNRSDAGSIRVLFDNTKAEQAGNADWVVDDSGPLPSPANPNYESDWVGGFSAWGVALARGGYQIETLSLPNRITMDDPSNPQDLSNYQVFVVPEPNVAFTPEEHMALVDFVIAGGGLFMIADHTGADRNNDGVDAVEVWNDLAQAQGNPFGITFASDNFTQTPDNLAHDSTTPILHGPFGEVSAVTIYAGCSLTLSPQANPSVRGVIWKNGVAQGASGVAFAIAELGLGRVAAIGDSSPADDGTGSAGDRLFNGWDDSQGTNAALFLNATAWLAGLGRPISP
;
A
#
# COMPACT_ATOMS: atom_id res chain seq x y z
N MET A 1 -5.09 -5.56 66.25
CA MET A 1 -5.12 -6.82 67.01
C MET A 1 -6.28 -7.68 66.49
N ARG A 2 -6.04 -8.70 65.65
CA ARG A 2 -7.07 -9.63 65.05
C ARG A 2 -8.09 -8.93 64.12
N GLN A 3 -8.80 -9.54 63.16
CA GLN A 3 -8.75 -10.83 62.40
C GLN A 3 -9.52 -10.57 61.04
N ARG A 4 -9.67 -11.42 59.99
CA ARG A 4 -9.55 -12.88 59.70
C ARG A 4 -8.85 -13.13 58.33
N LEU A 5 -8.09 -14.22 58.14
CA LEU A 5 -8.40 -15.51 57.44
C LEU A 5 -8.96 -15.39 56.00
N LEU A 6 -8.31 -15.94 54.94
CA LEU A 6 -7.98 -17.36 54.58
C LEU A 6 -9.22 -18.15 54.06
N SER A 7 -9.19 -18.98 52.98
CA SER A 7 -8.10 -19.48 52.09
C SER A 7 -8.50 -19.31 50.58
N LEU A 8 -8.22 -20.13 49.53
CA LEU A 8 -7.64 -21.48 49.31
C LEU A 8 -7.07 -21.63 47.85
N TYR A 9 -6.63 -22.85 47.49
CA TYR A 9 -5.94 -23.28 46.24
C TYR A 9 -6.85 -23.67 45.05
N ALA A 10 -6.24 -23.69 43.84
CA ALA A 10 -6.29 -24.86 42.94
C ALA A 10 -4.93 -25.05 42.22
N LEU A 11 -4.52 -26.30 41.98
CA LEU A 11 -3.30 -26.70 41.26
C LEU A 11 -3.61 -27.98 40.48
N LEU A 12 -3.14 -28.10 39.23
CA LEU A 12 -3.19 -29.37 38.48
C LEU A 12 -1.94 -29.52 37.60
N ALA A 13 -1.45 -30.75 37.45
CA ALA A 13 -0.25 -31.09 36.69
C ALA A 13 -0.25 -32.59 36.30
N LEU A 14 0.76 -33.00 35.51
CA LEU A 14 1.00 -34.35 34.97
C LEU A 14 0.05 -34.79 33.83
N ALA A 15 0.51 -35.49 32.78
CA ALA A 15 1.88 -35.71 32.30
C ALA A 15 1.88 -36.21 30.84
N GLY A 16 3.03 -36.10 30.15
CA GLY A 16 3.28 -36.75 28.85
C GLY A 16 4.72 -36.53 28.40
N ALA A 17 5.47 -37.60 28.15
CA ALA A 17 6.86 -37.54 27.68
C ALA A 17 7.05 -38.51 26.50
N GLY A 18 7.62 -38.03 25.38
CA GLY A 18 7.93 -38.86 24.23
C GLY A 18 8.27 -38.08 22.96
N CYS A 19 9.52 -38.22 22.50
CA CYS A 19 10.01 -38.03 21.13
C CYS A 19 9.50 -36.83 20.29
N GLY A 20 10.24 -35.73 20.37
CA GLY A 20 11.00 -35.20 19.23
C GLY A 20 10.28 -34.95 17.90
N VAL A 21 9.87 -33.69 17.70
CA VAL A 21 9.84 -33.00 16.41
C VAL A 21 10.69 -31.75 16.56
N GLY A 22 11.47 -31.38 15.55
CA GLY A 22 12.39 -30.23 15.64
C GLY A 22 11.64 -28.90 15.65
N THR A 23 11.63 -28.20 16.78
CA THR A 23 11.24 -26.79 16.85
C THR A 23 12.33 -25.93 16.22
N LEU A 24 11.95 -25.06 15.28
CA LEU A 24 12.85 -24.04 14.75
C LEU A 24 13.18 -23.04 15.86
N ASP A 25 14.46 -22.73 16.01
CA ASP A 25 14.96 -21.85 17.08
C ASP A 25 14.79 -20.38 16.69
N PHE A 26 13.63 -19.81 17.03
CA PHE A 26 13.39 -18.36 16.98
C PHE A 26 14.04 -17.68 18.20
N GLY A 27 15.35 -17.77 18.29
CA GLY A 27 16.12 -17.12 19.35
C GLY A 27 16.07 -15.59 19.20
N GLY A 28 15.62 -14.88 20.24
CA GLY A 28 15.84 -13.43 20.35
C GLY A 28 14.72 -12.56 20.92
N LEU A 29 13.50 -13.06 21.16
CA LEU A 29 12.42 -12.28 21.79
C LEU A 29 11.87 -12.92 23.08
N ALA A 30 12.75 -13.06 24.06
CA ALA A 30 12.35 -13.30 25.44
C ALA A 30 11.80 -11.99 26.05
N VAL A 31 10.48 -11.80 25.97
CA VAL A 31 9.79 -10.70 26.67
C VAL A 31 9.73 -11.03 28.16
N ASP A 32 10.82 -10.73 28.87
CA ASP A 32 10.94 -10.80 30.34
C ASP A 32 9.82 -9.98 31.00
N GLU A 33 9.20 -10.51 32.07
CA GLU A 33 7.87 -10.07 32.53
C GLU A 33 7.78 -8.55 32.73
N ALA A 34 6.79 -7.94 32.05
CA ALA A 34 6.89 -6.54 31.65
C ALA A 34 6.51 -5.55 32.74
N GLU A 35 7.50 -4.78 33.24
CA GLU A 35 7.27 -3.45 33.80
C GLU A 35 6.87 -2.48 32.67
N THR A 36 5.61 -2.50 32.23
CA THR A 36 5.08 -1.58 31.18
C THR A 36 4.90 -0.15 31.69
N ASP A 37 4.40 -0.04 32.92
CA ASP A 37 3.96 1.21 33.55
C ASP A 37 5.03 1.66 34.56
N LEU A 38 6.14 2.20 34.04
CA LEU A 38 7.25 2.63 34.87
C LEU A 38 6.86 3.85 35.72
N THR A 39 6.81 3.66 37.04
CA THR A 39 6.63 4.76 38.00
C THR A 39 7.95 5.53 38.16
N VAL A 40 8.29 6.33 37.15
CA VAL A 40 9.48 7.21 37.15
C VAL A 40 9.13 8.53 37.83
N ASP A 41 9.80 8.83 38.94
CA ASP A 41 9.76 10.16 39.54
C ASP A 41 10.49 11.16 38.62
N PRO A 42 9.92 12.34 38.28
CA PRO A 42 10.59 13.33 37.43
C PRO A 42 11.98 13.76 37.93
N SER A 43 12.28 13.65 39.23
CA SER A 43 13.62 13.89 39.79
C SER A 43 14.66 12.81 39.44
N ALA A 44 14.26 11.70 38.82
CA ALA A 44 15.16 10.71 38.24
C ALA A 44 15.75 11.14 36.89
N VAL A 45 15.18 12.17 36.23
CA VAL A 45 15.72 12.73 34.98
C VAL A 45 17.00 13.52 35.31
N MET A 46 18.14 12.98 34.88
CA MET A 46 19.46 13.54 35.17
C MET A 46 19.87 14.67 34.21
N GLY A 47 19.29 14.70 33.00
CA GLY A 47 19.64 15.65 31.95
C GLY A 47 19.09 15.22 30.59
N LYS A 48 19.68 15.78 29.53
CA LYS A 48 19.41 15.39 28.14
C LYS A 48 20.60 14.62 27.56
N ILE A 49 20.38 13.84 26.51
CA ILE A 49 21.40 13.19 25.69
C ILE A 49 21.11 13.42 24.20
N ALA A 50 22.14 13.72 23.42
CA ALA A 50 22.07 13.88 21.97
C ALA A 50 22.43 12.58 21.22
N PHE A 51 22.04 12.51 19.95
CA PHE A 51 22.46 11.42 19.06
C PHE A 51 23.96 11.51 18.79
N GLY A 52 24.67 10.39 19.00
CA GLY A 52 26.13 10.30 18.98
C GLY A 52 26.82 10.71 20.29
N GLU A 53 26.08 10.97 21.37
CA GLU A 53 26.64 11.31 22.69
C GLU A 53 26.81 10.07 23.58
N THR A 54 27.78 10.13 24.50
CA THR A 54 27.95 9.15 25.58
C THR A 54 28.20 9.89 26.90
N VAL A 55 27.38 9.61 27.91
CA VAL A 55 27.50 10.17 29.26
C VAL A 55 28.08 9.10 30.18
N THR A 56 29.20 9.40 30.83
CA THR A 56 29.92 8.47 31.72
C THR A 56 29.69 8.79 33.20
N ASP A 57 30.23 7.93 34.07
CA ASP A 57 30.38 8.18 35.51
C ASP A 57 29.06 8.50 36.23
N LEU A 58 27.98 7.78 35.87
CA LEU A 58 26.64 7.96 36.41
C LEU A 58 26.44 7.08 37.67
N PRO A 59 26.41 7.65 38.90
CA PRO A 59 26.32 6.86 40.11
C PRO A 59 24.89 6.42 40.42
N PHE A 60 24.72 5.13 40.66
CA PHE A 60 23.48 4.52 41.09
C PHE A 60 23.62 3.90 42.49
N ASN A 61 22.57 4.08 43.29
CA ASN A 61 22.47 3.62 44.68
C ASN A 61 21.02 3.23 45.04
N CYS A 62 20.19 2.96 44.02
CA CYS A 62 18.76 2.64 44.15
C CYS A 62 17.86 3.73 44.77
N SER A 63 18.35 4.97 44.93
CA SER A 63 17.51 6.13 45.28
C SER A 63 17.85 7.35 44.41
N PRO A 64 16.90 7.87 43.59
CA PRO A 64 15.64 7.24 43.20
C PRO A 64 15.84 5.86 42.55
N THR A 65 14.75 5.09 42.38
CA THR A 65 14.76 3.71 41.85
C THR A 65 15.32 3.60 40.44
N TYR A 66 15.14 4.65 39.64
CA TYR A 66 15.58 4.75 38.25
C TYR A 66 16.57 5.92 38.07
N ARG A 67 17.20 5.98 36.91
CA ARG A 67 17.76 7.20 36.30
C ARG A 67 17.14 7.33 34.90
N ALA A 68 17.02 8.56 34.41
CA ALA A 68 16.51 8.82 33.07
C ALA A 68 17.31 9.94 32.38
N PHE A 69 17.45 9.84 31.06
CA PHE A 69 17.94 10.92 30.19
C PHE A 69 16.95 11.20 29.09
N GLU A 70 16.63 12.47 28.88
CA GLU A 70 15.74 12.94 27.82
C GLU A 70 16.47 12.96 26.47
N PHE A 71 15.85 12.46 25.41
CA PHE A 71 16.25 12.75 24.03
C PHE A 71 15.04 13.22 23.21
N THR A 72 15.28 14.02 22.19
CA THR A 72 14.23 14.51 21.28
C THR A 72 14.57 14.10 19.86
N THR A 73 13.61 13.55 19.13
CA THR A 73 13.72 13.35 17.67
C THR A 73 12.74 14.26 16.93
N THR A 74 13.23 14.93 15.89
CA THR A 74 12.39 15.61 14.89
C THR A 74 12.07 14.72 13.69
N GLN A 75 12.78 13.60 13.54
CA GLN A 75 12.54 12.60 12.49
C GLN A 75 11.40 11.67 12.93
N ARG A 76 10.53 11.33 11.98
CA ARG A 76 9.68 10.13 12.06
C ARG A 76 10.57 8.89 11.94
N ASN A 77 10.06 7.77 12.46
CA ASN A 77 10.62 6.43 12.32
C ASN A 77 12.15 6.31 12.56
N HIS A 78 12.67 7.12 13.50
CA HIS A 78 14.11 7.31 13.73
C HIS A 78 14.70 6.04 14.37
N PRO A 79 15.67 5.36 13.73
CA PRO A 79 16.38 4.25 14.37
C PRO A 79 17.21 4.77 15.55
N ILE A 80 17.12 4.10 16.69
CA ILE A 80 17.89 4.38 17.91
C ILE A 80 18.70 3.15 18.29
N ASP A 81 19.98 3.35 18.58
CA ASP A 81 20.90 2.38 19.16
C ASP A 81 21.32 2.92 20.53
N ILE A 82 21.01 2.20 21.60
CA ILE A 82 21.21 2.64 22.99
C ILE A 82 21.98 1.59 23.77
N TRP A 83 23.11 1.99 24.33
CA TRP A 83 23.88 1.19 25.29
C TRP A 83 23.79 1.78 26.69
N VAL A 84 23.32 0.99 27.65
CA VAL A 84 23.41 1.28 29.09
C VAL A 84 24.37 0.27 29.70
N ARG A 85 25.64 0.66 29.83
CA ARG A 85 26.67 -0.20 30.42
C ARG A 85 26.75 -0.02 31.93
N SER A 86 27.06 -1.10 32.65
CA SER A 86 26.94 -1.18 34.11
C SER A 86 28.13 -1.86 34.77
N SER A 87 28.58 -1.33 35.91
CA SER A 87 29.54 -2.03 36.78
C SER A 87 28.90 -3.20 37.58
N ALA A 88 27.65 -3.57 37.30
CA ALA A 88 26.89 -4.58 38.02
C ALA A 88 25.94 -5.38 37.11
N ASP A 89 24.64 -4.99 37.05
CA ASP A 89 23.58 -5.69 36.31
C ASP A 89 22.54 -4.66 35.85
N ALA A 90 22.42 -4.40 34.54
CA ALA A 90 21.54 -3.37 34.00
C ALA A 90 20.09 -3.84 33.80
N LYS A 91 19.13 -2.90 33.82
CA LYS A 91 17.92 -2.99 33.01
C LYS A 91 17.57 -1.60 32.49
N ALA A 92 17.26 -1.50 31.21
CA ALA A 92 16.98 -0.26 30.49
C ALA A 92 15.68 -0.36 29.69
N TRP A 93 15.06 0.80 29.46
CA TRP A 93 13.83 0.99 28.69
C TRP A 93 13.95 2.24 27.83
N VAL A 94 13.29 2.22 26.67
CA VAL A 94 12.93 3.43 25.94
C VAL A 94 11.47 3.74 26.26
N THR A 95 11.19 4.99 26.59
CA THR A 95 9.86 5.43 27.05
C THR A 95 9.41 6.69 26.35
N LYS A 96 8.10 6.88 26.24
CA LYS A 96 7.45 8.13 25.80
C LYS A 96 7.59 9.23 26.86
N SER A 97 7.10 10.43 26.54
CA SER A 97 7.08 11.60 27.45
C SER A 97 6.25 11.42 28.74
N ASP A 98 5.37 10.42 28.80
CA ASP A 98 4.57 10.00 29.95
C ASP A 98 5.20 8.81 30.74
N PHE A 99 6.43 8.42 30.38
CA PHE A 99 7.17 7.24 30.85
C PHE A 99 6.56 5.87 30.52
N ALA A 100 5.53 5.79 29.65
CA ALA A 100 5.07 4.51 29.13
C ALA A 100 6.17 3.84 28.29
N ALA A 101 6.46 2.56 28.57
CA ALA A 101 7.52 1.82 27.89
C ALA A 101 7.17 1.50 26.43
N LEU A 102 8.14 1.71 25.53
CA LEU A 102 8.10 1.28 24.13
C LEU A 102 8.81 -0.06 23.93
N THR A 103 9.93 -0.26 24.63
CA THR A 103 10.76 -1.47 24.61
C THR A 103 11.70 -1.48 25.81
N SER A 104 12.28 -2.65 26.13
CA SER A 104 13.25 -2.82 27.21
C SER A 104 14.28 -3.91 26.91
N ASN A 105 15.47 -3.79 27.50
CA ASN A 105 16.47 -4.85 27.52
C ASN A 105 17.18 -4.85 28.88
N ASP A 106 17.67 -6.01 29.32
CA ASP A 106 18.47 -6.15 30.54
C ASP A 106 19.91 -6.60 30.26
N ASN A 107 20.09 -7.56 29.35
CA ASN A 107 21.38 -8.00 28.84
C ASN A 107 21.34 -7.97 27.30
N ALA A 108 22.33 -7.35 26.66
CA ALA A 108 22.46 -7.35 25.20
C ALA A 108 22.56 -8.77 24.63
N ASP A 109 23.22 -9.66 25.36
CA ASP A 109 23.33 -11.09 25.10
C ASP A 109 23.56 -11.86 26.42
N ALA A 110 23.57 -13.20 26.36
CA ALA A 110 23.70 -14.06 27.55
C ALA A 110 25.05 -13.97 28.29
N THR A 111 26.06 -13.29 27.73
CA THR A 111 27.42 -13.17 28.25
C THR A 111 27.70 -11.83 28.95
N THR A 112 26.93 -10.77 28.63
CA THR A 112 27.07 -9.45 29.26
C THR A 112 26.07 -9.21 30.41
N ARG A 113 26.21 -8.07 31.07
CA ARG A 113 25.31 -7.46 32.07
C ARG A 113 24.98 -6.00 31.75
N ASP A 114 25.35 -5.56 30.55
CA ASP A 114 24.99 -4.28 29.94
C ASP A 114 23.70 -4.44 29.14
N ALA A 115 22.82 -3.44 29.18
CA ALA A 115 21.61 -3.42 28.37
C ALA A 115 21.86 -2.75 27.01
N HIS A 116 21.39 -3.38 25.94
CA HIS A 116 21.44 -2.86 24.56
C HIS A 116 20.03 -2.82 23.97
N ILE A 117 19.61 -1.66 23.46
CA ILE A 117 18.33 -1.48 22.80
C ILE A 117 18.58 -0.91 21.40
N VAL A 118 18.33 -1.74 20.38
CA VAL A 118 18.05 -1.26 19.02
C VAL A 118 16.53 -1.17 18.87
N HIS A 119 16.03 -0.01 18.48
CA HIS A 119 14.59 0.25 18.34
C HIS A 119 14.34 1.33 17.29
N ARG A 120 13.08 1.60 16.95
CA ARG A 120 12.71 2.61 15.96
C ARG A 120 11.56 3.47 16.45
N VAL A 121 11.81 4.77 16.61
CA VAL A 121 10.88 5.73 17.22
C VAL A 121 9.97 6.31 16.14
N ARG A 122 8.75 5.75 16.02
CA ARG A 122 7.80 6.04 14.93
C ARG A 122 7.45 7.53 14.77
N THR A 123 7.21 8.25 15.86
CA THR A 123 6.78 9.66 15.81
C THR A 123 7.86 10.64 16.29
N PRO A 124 7.91 11.88 15.75
CA PRO A 124 8.70 12.97 16.32
C PRO A 124 8.21 13.31 17.72
N GLY A 125 9.12 13.65 18.64
CA GLY A 125 8.76 13.95 20.03
C GLY A 125 9.91 13.82 21.01
N THR A 126 9.55 13.93 22.29
CA THR A 126 10.44 13.78 23.44
C THR A 126 10.27 12.39 24.05
N TYR A 127 11.39 11.71 24.27
CA TYR A 127 11.48 10.35 24.78
C TYR A 127 12.52 10.29 25.90
N TYR A 128 12.47 9.25 26.73
CA TYR A 128 13.49 9.04 27.75
C TYR A 128 14.10 7.64 27.65
N VAL A 129 15.42 7.57 27.76
CA VAL A 129 16.11 6.34 28.15
C VAL A 129 16.06 6.24 29.66
N VAL A 130 15.36 5.24 30.18
CA VAL A 130 15.20 4.99 31.62
C VAL A 130 15.98 3.74 31.99
N PHE A 131 16.68 3.72 33.13
CA PHE A 131 17.47 2.55 33.56
C PHE A 131 17.60 2.41 35.08
N LYS A 132 17.94 1.19 35.54
CA LYS A 132 18.25 0.85 36.95
C LYS A 132 19.30 -0.27 37.04
N GLU A 133 19.90 -0.46 38.23
CA GLU A 133 20.56 -1.73 38.55
C GLU A 133 19.49 -2.76 38.88
N LYS A 134 19.50 -3.91 38.17
CA LYS A 134 18.44 -4.91 38.15
C LYS A 134 18.02 -5.44 39.53
N THR A 135 18.93 -5.37 40.50
CA THR A 135 18.81 -5.89 41.86
C THR A 135 19.07 -4.84 42.95
N CYS A 136 18.94 -3.55 42.63
CA CYS A 136 19.05 -2.43 43.58
C CYS A 136 20.45 -2.25 44.22
N LYS A 137 21.54 -2.79 43.63
CA LYS A 137 22.91 -2.62 44.15
C LYS A 137 23.50 -1.23 43.82
N PRO A 138 24.49 -0.75 44.60
CA PRO A 138 25.34 0.36 44.17
C PRO A 138 26.13 0.00 42.90
N ALA A 139 26.11 0.87 41.89
CA ALA A 139 26.78 0.66 40.61
C ALA A 139 27.18 1.99 39.95
N MET A 140 28.12 1.93 39.02
CA MET A 140 28.43 3.00 38.08
C MET A 140 27.89 2.63 36.70
N PHE A 141 27.26 3.58 36.03
CA PHE A 141 26.72 3.41 34.68
C PHE A 141 27.42 4.33 33.66
N SER A 142 27.36 3.95 32.39
CA SER A 142 27.44 4.89 31.26
C SER A 142 26.29 4.65 30.29
N LEU A 143 25.80 5.74 29.69
CA LEU A 143 24.73 5.74 28.70
C LEU A 143 25.28 6.27 27.38
N SER A 144 25.04 5.57 26.28
CA SER A 144 25.29 6.04 24.91
C SER A 144 24.01 6.01 24.09
N LEU A 145 23.81 7.04 23.26
CA LEU A 145 22.80 7.08 22.20
C LEU A 145 23.55 7.22 20.87
N GLY A 146 23.35 6.26 19.97
CA GLY A 146 24.07 6.14 18.70
C GLY A 146 23.85 7.32 17.74
N PRO A 147 24.70 7.46 16.71
CA PRO A 147 24.54 8.48 15.68
C PRO A 147 23.34 8.19 14.78
N THR A 148 22.72 9.24 14.22
CA THR A 148 21.54 9.15 13.35
C THR A 148 21.76 8.43 12.01
N THR A 149 22.99 8.02 11.71
CA THR A 149 23.39 7.26 10.51
C THR A 149 24.31 6.12 10.94
N GLY A 150 23.75 4.93 11.16
CA GLY A 150 24.53 3.80 11.71
C GLY A 150 23.87 2.42 11.63
N CYS A 151 22.53 2.33 11.72
CA CYS A 151 21.80 1.08 11.62
C CYS A 151 21.23 0.88 10.20
N PRO A 152 21.83 0.03 9.35
CA PRO A 152 21.10 -0.56 8.23
C PRO A 152 20.09 -1.59 8.78
N ASP A 153 18.88 -1.62 8.24
CA ASP A 153 17.90 -2.63 8.61
C ASP A 153 18.35 -4.03 8.17
N SER A 154 18.28 -4.99 9.08
CA SER A 154 18.51 -6.42 8.83
C SER A 154 18.00 -7.24 10.00
N GLY A 155 17.09 -8.18 9.75
CA GLY A 155 16.56 -9.14 10.74
C GLY A 155 17.56 -10.22 11.14
N SER A 156 18.79 -9.85 11.51
CA SER A 156 19.82 -10.78 11.99
C SER A 156 20.64 -10.18 13.13
N THR A 157 21.05 -11.01 14.08
CA THR A 157 21.85 -10.64 15.26
C THR A 157 23.30 -10.32 14.85
N GLY A 158 23.52 -9.10 14.35
CA GLY A 158 24.63 -8.77 13.44
C GLY A 158 25.47 -7.53 13.74
N ALA A 159 25.62 -7.12 15.01
CA ALA A 159 26.65 -6.19 15.52
C ALA A 159 26.76 -4.77 14.87
N CYS A 160 26.21 -3.76 15.56
CA CYS A 160 26.62 -2.37 15.39
C CYS A 160 28.04 -2.16 15.98
N GLN A 161 29.08 -2.28 15.16
CA GLN A 161 30.48 -2.13 15.63
C GLN A 161 30.90 -0.66 15.80
N SER A 162 30.77 -0.13 17.02
CA SER A 162 31.45 1.10 17.42
C SER A 162 32.98 0.96 17.30
N ARG A 163 33.65 1.91 16.63
CA ARG A 163 35.13 1.95 16.53
C ARG A 163 35.77 2.31 17.87
N ASP A 164 36.05 1.30 18.70
CA ASP A 164 36.86 1.48 19.92
C ASP A 164 38.28 0.93 19.69
N ALA A 165 39.28 1.81 19.70
CA ALA A 165 40.62 1.53 19.19
C ALA A 165 41.68 1.64 20.30
N GLY A 166 41.71 0.65 21.21
CA GLY A 166 42.66 0.64 22.33
C GLY A 166 43.09 -0.76 22.80
N ALA A 167 44.37 -1.10 22.58
CA ALA A 167 45.13 -2.22 23.15
C ALA A 167 44.52 -3.65 22.99
N ASN A 168 45.16 -4.59 22.28
CA ASN A 168 46.58 -4.97 22.41
C ASN A 168 47.18 -5.56 21.12
N GLN A 169 48.52 -5.58 21.05
CA GLN A 169 49.30 -6.26 20.01
C GLN A 169 49.77 -7.65 20.48
N TYR A 170 49.94 -8.58 19.52
CA TYR A 170 51.04 -9.54 19.30
C TYR A 170 50.54 -10.53 18.22
N ASP A 171 51.01 -10.46 16.97
CA ASP A 171 52.18 -11.19 16.41
C ASP A 171 51.90 -12.71 16.27
N SER A 172 52.12 -13.41 15.14
CA SER A 172 53.11 -13.19 14.05
C SER A 172 52.73 -13.89 12.72
N GLY A 173 53.44 -13.55 11.63
CA GLY A 173 53.66 -14.47 10.49
C GLY A 173 53.15 -14.00 9.12
N ALA A 174 54.01 -14.07 8.09
CA ALA A 174 53.76 -13.58 6.71
C ALA A 174 54.17 -14.65 5.65
N PRO A 175 54.02 -14.41 4.32
CA PRO A 175 53.57 -15.46 3.37
C PRO A 175 54.65 -16.02 2.43
N ARG A 176 54.23 -16.86 1.46
CA ARG A 176 55.03 -17.23 0.27
C ARG A 176 54.22 -17.28 -1.04
N SER A 177 54.92 -17.03 -2.13
CA SER A 177 54.53 -17.08 -3.55
C SER A 177 55.53 -17.93 -4.33
N ASP A 178 55.23 -18.32 -5.58
CA ASP A 178 56.22 -18.50 -6.67
C ASP A 178 55.51 -18.65 -8.04
N ALA A 179 56.26 -18.60 -9.16
CA ALA A 179 55.72 -18.43 -10.53
C ALA A 179 56.52 -19.17 -11.64
N GLY A 180 55.96 -19.36 -12.85
CA GLY A 180 56.70 -19.79 -14.05
C GLY A 180 55.85 -20.05 -15.34
N PRO A 181 56.40 -19.93 -16.59
CA PRO A 181 55.58 -19.44 -17.73
C PRO A 181 55.77 -20.03 -19.17
N ALA A 182 54.78 -19.71 -20.05
CA ALA A 182 54.84 -19.35 -21.51
C ALA A 182 55.26 -20.32 -22.65
N GLN A 183 54.57 -20.23 -23.83
CA GLN A 183 55.11 -19.99 -25.22
C GLN A 183 54.00 -20.05 -26.34
N VAL A 184 54.32 -19.73 -27.62
CA VAL A 184 53.39 -19.11 -28.64
C VAL A 184 53.66 -19.51 -30.15
N ASP A 185 52.61 -19.48 -31.02
CA ASP A 185 52.56 -19.49 -32.53
C ASP A 185 53.18 -20.69 -33.33
N SER A 186 53.02 -20.96 -34.65
CA SER A 186 52.17 -20.56 -35.84
C SER A 186 52.42 -21.59 -37.00
N GLY A 187 51.85 -21.62 -38.23
CA GLY A 187 50.73 -20.94 -38.93
C GLY A 187 50.74 -21.11 -40.50
N THR A 188 49.57 -21.20 -41.16
CA THR A 188 49.28 -21.12 -42.64
C THR A 188 49.68 -22.28 -43.61
N SER A 189 49.26 -22.20 -44.89
CA SER A 189 49.16 -23.25 -45.96
C SER A 189 49.33 -22.58 -47.37
N PRO A 190 49.09 -23.12 -48.62
CA PRO A 190 48.20 -24.23 -49.07
C PRO A 190 48.66 -25.10 -50.31
N TYR A 191 47.73 -25.88 -50.92
CA TYR A 191 47.69 -26.40 -52.33
C TYR A 191 48.70 -27.51 -52.78
N ASP A 192 48.48 -28.36 -53.83
CA ASP A 192 47.33 -28.70 -54.72
C ASP A 192 47.47 -30.14 -55.38
N SER A 193 46.49 -30.58 -56.20
CA SER A 193 46.42 -31.76 -57.11
C SER A 193 46.18 -33.14 -56.45
N GLY A 194 45.52 -34.13 -57.10
CA GLY A 194 44.75 -34.14 -58.34
C GLY A 194 44.27 -35.57 -58.72
N THR A 195 43.00 -35.75 -59.08
CA THR A 195 42.34 -36.96 -59.69
C THR A 195 42.91 -38.35 -59.30
N PRO A 196 42.22 -39.15 -58.45
CA PRO A 196 40.99 -39.79 -58.91
C PRO A 196 39.87 -39.92 -57.85
N ARG A 197 38.65 -39.48 -58.16
CA ARG A 197 37.47 -39.66 -57.26
C ARG A 197 36.09 -39.61 -57.92
N SER A 198 36.02 -39.55 -59.26
CA SER A 198 34.80 -39.43 -60.06
C SER A 198 33.84 -40.61 -59.88
N ASP A 199 34.39 -41.83 -59.83
CA ASP A 199 33.63 -43.06 -60.09
C ASP A 199 32.82 -43.52 -58.86
N ALA A 200 33.12 -42.96 -57.68
CA ALA A 200 32.35 -43.17 -56.46
C ALA A 200 31.12 -42.24 -56.35
N GLY A 201 31.12 -41.10 -57.06
CA GLY A 201 30.05 -40.10 -56.97
C GLY A 201 28.76 -40.53 -57.67
N LEU A 202 28.88 -41.17 -58.84
CA LEU A 202 27.72 -41.58 -59.65
C LEU A 202 26.83 -42.61 -58.94
N ALA A 203 27.41 -43.50 -58.12
CA ALA A 203 26.65 -44.49 -57.35
C ALA A 203 25.81 -43.86 -56.21
N GLN A 204 26.12 -42.65 -55.74
CA GLN A 204 25.27 -41.94 -54.77
C GLN A 204 24.10 -41.21 -55.44
N VAL A 205 24.18 -40.88 -56.73
CA VAL A 205 23.10 -40.17 -57.44
C VAL A 205 21.88 -41.08 -57.63
N ASP A 206 22.06 -42.30 -58.13
CA ASP A 206 20.94 -43.22 -58.39
C ASP A 206 20.19 -43.64 -57.10
N SER A 207 20.87 -43.70 -55.95
CA SER A 207 20.19 -43.96 -54.66
C SER A 207 19.43 -42.73 -54.13
N GLY A 208 19.76 -41.52 -54.58
CA GLY A 208 19.12 -40.27 -54.20
C GLY A 208 17.84 -39.92 -54.96
N ILE A 209 17.51 -40.64 -56.04
CA ILE A 209 16.34 -40.35 -56.90
C ILE A 209 15.06 -41.03 -56.37
N SER A 210 15.20 -42.22 -55.78
CA SER A 210 14.07 -43.03 -55.27
C SER A 210 13.12 -42.31 -54.27
N PRO A 211 13.58 -41.39 -53.39
CA PRO A 211 12.67 -40.65 -52.50
C PRO A 211 11.76 -39.62 -53.18
N TYR A 212 12.13 -39.08 -54.35
CA TYR A 212 11.45 -37.91 -54.91
C TYR A 212 10.03 -38.19 -55.41
N ASP A 213 9.75 -39.40 -55.91
CA ASP A 213 8.39 -39.84 -56.27
C ASP A 213 7.48 -40.12 -55.05
N SER A 214 7.99 -40.01 -53.82
CA SER A 214 7.18 -40.08 -52.59
C SER A 214 6.76 -38.70 -52.04
N GLY A 215 7.29 -37.61 -52.60
CA GLY A 215 7.01 -36.24 -52.16
C GLY A 215 5.73 -35.65 -52.76
N THR A 216 5.39 -35.99 -54.00
CA THR A 216 4.29 -35.37 -54.77
C THR A 216 2.89 -35.58 -54.18
N PRO A 217 2.48 -36.77 -53.66
CA PRO A 217 1.20 -36.89 -52.95
C PRO A 217 1.14 -36.05 -51.67
N ARG A 218 2.30 -35.63 -51.14
CA ARG A 218 2.44 -34.91 -49.88
C ARG A 218 2.44 -33.39 -50.06
N SER A 219 2.92 -32.87 -51.20
CA SER A 219 2.68 -31.49 -51.61
C SER A 219 1.21 -31.24 -51.91
N ASP A 220 0.55 -32.19 -52.58
CA ASP A 220 -0.84 -32.03 -53.02
C ASP A 220 -1.80 -32.13 -51.83
N ALA A 221 -1.53 -33.03 -50.88
CA ALA A 221 -2.22 -33.05 -49.59
C ALA A 221 -1.94 -31.80 -48.74
N GLY A 222 -0.73 -31.24 -48.83
CA GLY A 222 -0.38 -29.97 -48.18
C GLY A 222 -1.16 -28.79 -48.74
N LEU A 223 -1.26 -28.68 -50.08
CA LEU A 223 -2.09 -27.68 -50.76
C LEU A 223 -3.57 -27.84 -50.41
N ALA A 224 -4.10 -29.07 -50.36
CA ALA A 224 -5.46 -29.32 -49.91
C ALA A 224 -5.69 -28.95 -48.43
N GLN A 225 -4.69 -29.08 -47.55
CA GLN A 225 -4.75 -28.56 -46.18
C GLN A 225 -4.64 -27.03 -46.10
N VAL A 226 -3.95 -26.39 -47.05
CA VAL A 226 -3.94 -24.91 -47.16
C VAL A 226 -5.30 -24.41 -47.66
N ASP A 227 -5.87 -24.98 -48.72
CA ASP A 227 -7.18 -24.56 -49.26
C ASP A 227 -8.35 -24.83 -48.28
N SER A 228 -8.29 -25.94 -47.54
CA SER A 228 -9.25 -26.19 -46.44
C SER A 228 -8.92 -25.42 -45.15
N GLY A 229 -7.73 -24.83 -45.07
CA GLY A 229 -7.31 -23.89 -44.01
C GLY A 229 -7.68 -22.44 -44.32
N THR A 230 -7.68 -22.02 -45.58
CA THR A 230 -8.13 -20.68 -46.02
C THR A 230 -9.64 -20.57 -46.12
N SER A 231 -10.37 -21.63 -46.48
CA SER A 231 -11.84 -21.60 -46.54
C SER A 231 -12.52 -21.13 -45.24
N PRO A 232 -12.04 -21.50 -44.03
CA PRO A 232 -12.47 -20.88 -42.77
C PRO A 232 -12.12 -19.39 -42.61
N TYR A 233 -10.97 -18.93 -43.13
CA TYR A 233 -10.61 -17.51 -43.13
C TYR A 233 -11.48 -16.70 -44.10
N ASP A 234 -11.75 -17.21 -45.31
CA ASP A 234 -12.66 -16.57 -46.28
C ASP A 234 -14.12 -16.56 -45.76
N SER A 235 -14.51 -17.60 -45.02
CA SER A 235 -15.78 -17.64 -44.29
C SER A 235 -15.80 -16.68 -43.08
N GLY A 236 -14.61 -16.37 -42.55
CA GLY A 236 -14.40 -15.44 -41.44
C GLY A 236 -14.45 -13.99 -41.93
N THR A 237 -13.75 -13.63 -43.00
CA THR A 237 -13.81 -12.31 -43.63
C THR A 237 -15.21 -12.03 -44.17
N ALA A 238 -15.85 -12.98 -44.87
CA ALA A 238 -17.24 -12.80 -45.32
C ALA A 238 -18.24 -12.63 -44.14
N ARG A 239 -17.93 -13.16 -42.95
CA ARG A 239 -18.69 -12.90 -41.72
C ARG A 239 -18.35 -11.55 -41.09
N SER A 240 -17.09 -11.13 -41.11
CA SER A 240 -16.66 -9.81 -40.65
C SER A 240 -17.20 -8.69 -41.53
N ASP A 241 -17.22 -8.86 -42.85
CA ASP A 241 -17.79 -7.92 -43.82
C ASP A 241 -19.32 -7.84 -43.67
N ALA A 242 -19.98 -8.98 -43.44
CA ALA A 242 -21.42 -8.99 -43.11
C ALA A 242 -21.71 -8.38 -41.73
N GLY A 243 -20.80 -8.52 -40.77
CA GLY A 243 -20.85 -7.87 -39.46
C GLY A 243 -20.67 -6.35 -39.56
N LEU A 244 -19.66 -5.89 -40.30
CA LEU A 244 -19.43 -4.49 -40.63
C LEU A 244 -20.63 -3.89 -41.36
N ALA A 245 -21.22 -4.58 -42.34
CA ALA A 245 -22.45 -4.14 -42.99
C ALA A 245 -23.67 -4.07 -42.03
N GLN A 246 -23.71 -4.88 -40.96
CA GLN A 246 -24.70 -4.75 -39.88
C GLN A 246 -24.36 -3.65 -38.87
N VAL A 247 -23.08 -3.33 -38.66
CA VAL A 247 -22.65 -2.15 -37.91
C VAL A 247 -22.99 -0.87 -38.67
N ASP A 248 -22.64 -0.74 -39.95
CA ASP A 248 -22.95 0.42 -40.80
C ASP A 248 -24.46 0.68 -40.94
N SER A 249 -25.26 -0.38 -41.06
CA SER A 249 -26.72 -0.26 -41.06
C SER A 249 -27.32 -0.07 -39.66
N GLY A 250 -26.57 -0.37 -38.60
CA GLY A 250 -26.89 -0.10 -37.21
C GLY A 250 -26.48 1.31 -36.74
N THR A 251 -25.44 1.91 -37.31
CA THR A 251 -24.96 3.27 -37.03
C THR A 251 -25.68 4.34 -37.83
N SER A 252 -26.15 4.06 -39.05
CA SER A 252 -26.94 5.03 -39.84
C SER A 252 -28.18 5.61 -39.08
N PRO A 253 -28.92 4.85 -38.23
CA PRO A 253 -29.89 5.39 -37.28
C PRO A 253 -29.32 6.31 -36.19
N TYR A 254 -28.10 6.06 -35.70
CA TYR A 254 -27.38 6.91 -34.74
C TYR A 254 -26.87 8.20 -35.38
N ASP A 255 -26.29 8.15 -36.59
CA ASP A 255 -25.91 9.34 -37.37
C ASP A 255 -27.12 10.22 -37.68
N SER A 256 -28.28 9.58 -37.96
CA SER A 256 -29.57 10.27 -38.10
C SER A 256 -30.09 10.84 -36.78
N GLY A 257 -29.60 10.33 -35.64
CA GLY A 257 -29.88 10.78 -34.28
C GLY A 257 -29.03 11.97 -33.87
N THR A 258 -27.70 11.89 -34.02
CA THR A 258 -26.76 13.02 -33.78
C THR A 258 -27.09 14.18 -34.71
N SER A 259 -27.30 13.95 -36.01
CA SER A 259 -27.75 15.00 -36.95
C SER A 259 -29.07 15.69 -36.54
N ARG A 260 -29.92 15.00 -35.76
CA ARG A 260 -31.15 15.58 -35.19
C ARG A 260 -30.90 16.30 -33.86
N SER A 261 -29.99 15.79 -33.03
CA SER A 261 -29.55 16.44 -31.79
C SER A 261 -28.82 17.75 -32.08
N ASP A 262 -27.91 17.77 -33.06
CA ASP A 262 -27.17 18.96 -33.49
C ASP A 262 -28.11 20.01 -34.10
N ALA A 263 -29.08 19.58 -34.91
CA ALA A 263 -30.15 20.44 -35.40
C ALA A 263 -31.02 20.98 -34.25
N GLY A 264 -31.23 20.19 -33.19
CA GLY A 264 -31.92 20.60 -31.96
C GLY A 264 -31.13 21.64 -31.16
N LEU A 265 -29.82 21.42 -30.96
CA LEU A 265 -28.91 22.36 -30.31
C LEU A 265 -28.85 23.69 -31.07
N ALA A 266 -28.76 23.66 -32.40
CA ALA A 266 -28.85 24.87 -33.22
C ALA A 266 -30.20 25.61 -33.11
N GLN A 267 -31.31 24.92 -32.80
CA GLN A 267 -32.59 25.57 -32.46
C GLN A 267 -32.61 26.12 -31.02
N VAL A 268 -31.88 25.52 -30.09
CA VAL A 268 -31.71 26.05 -28.72
C VAL A 268 -30.85 27.31 -28.74
N ASP A 269 -29.71 27.33 -29.43
CA ASP A 269 -28.82 28.50 -29.54
C ASP A 269 -29.52 29.69 -30.22
N SER A 270 -30.22 29.44 -31.33
CA SER A 270 -31.03 30.48 -31.99
C SER A 270 -32.25 30.90 -31.16
N GLY A 271 -32.73 30.04 -30.26
CA GLY A 271 -33.73 30.37 -29.23
C GLY A 271 -33.18 31.12 -28.01
N ALA A 272 -31.88 31.03 -27.73
CA ALA A 272 -31.19 31.69 -26.63
C ALA A 272 -30.79 33.15 -26.97
N SER A 273 -30.48 33.43 -28.24
CA SER A 273 -30.08 34.76 -28.74
C SER A 273 -30.97 35.95 -28.27
N PRO A 274 -32.30 35.83 -28.08
CA PRO A 274 -33.10 36.93 -27.52
C PRO A 274 -32.86 37.22 -26.04
N TYR A 275 -32.50 36.22 -25.22
CA TYR A 275 -32.37 36.36 -23.76
C TYR A 275 -31.16 37.19 -23.34
N ASP A 276 -30.07 37.14 -24.11
CA ASP A 276 -28.84 37.91 -23.85
C ASP A 276 -29.05 39.44 -24.00
N SER A 277 -30.21 39.88 -24.53
CA SER A 277 -30.61 41.29 -24.57
C SER A 277 -31.31 41.80 -23.29
N GLY A 278 -31.64 40.92 -22.34
CA GLY A 278 -32.39 41.25 -21.11
C GLY A 278 -31.54 41.64 -19.90
N THR A 279 -30.24 41.31 -19.92
CA THR A 279 -29.33 41.39 -18.76
C THR A 279 -29.14 42.79 -18.14
N PRO A 280 -29.18 43.94 -18.86
CA PRO A 280 -28.93 45.26 -18.23
C PRO A 280 -30.03 45.78 -17.29
N ARG A 281 -31.01 44.94 -16.90
CA ARG A 281 -32.23 45.35 -16.21
C ARG A 281 -32.48 44.64 -14.87
N SER A 282 -31.79 43.54 -14.59
CA SER A 282 -31.81 42.85 -13.28
C SER A 282 -31.06 43.62 -12.21
N ASP A 283 -29.91 44.17 -12.56
CA ASP A 283 -28.89 44.63 -11.61
C ASP A 283 -29.32 45.91 -10.87
N ALA A 284 -30.16 46.72 -11.53
CA ALA A 284 -30.81 47.88 -10.93
C ALA A 284 -31.92 47.50 -9.92
N GLY A 285 -32.43 46.27 -9.94
CA GLY A 285 -33.45 45.77 -9.01
C GLY A 285 -32.86 45.24 -7.70
N LEU A 286 -31.73 44.55 -7.76
CA LEU A 286 -31.10 43.91 -6.60
C LEU A 286 -30.66 44.93 -5.54
N ALA A 287 -30.16 46.10 -5.96
CA ALA A 287 -29.74 47.19 -5.08
C ALA A 287 -30.85 47.87 -4.26
N GLN A 288 -32.13 47.49 -4.45
CA GLN A 288 -33.26 47.97 -3.62
C GLN A 288 -33.63 47.01 -2.49
N VAL A 289 -33.39 45.70 -2.66
CA VAL A 289 -33.90 44.66 -1.75
C VAL A 289 -33.06 44.54 -0.47
N ASP A 290 -31.75 44.75 -0.59
CA ASP A 290 -30.75 44.56 0.48
C ASP A 290 -30.83 45.59 1.64
N SER A 291 -31.91 46.37 1.70
CA SER A 291 -32.20 47.37 2.74
C SER A 291 -33.37 47.00 3.66
N GLY A 292 -34.00 45.83 3.45
CA GLY A 292 -35.25 45.45 4.13
C GLY A 292 -35.28 44.04 4.72
N ALA A 293 -35.51 43.99 6.05
CA ALA A 293 -35.97 42.84 6.84
C ALA A 293 -34.99 41.67 7.11
N SER A 294 -34.45 41.70 8.33
CA SER A 294 -34.22 40.53 9.19
C SER A 294 -35.02 40.74 10.49
N PRO A 295 -35.44 39.71 11.27
CA PRO A 295 -35.37 38.26 11.05
C PRO A 295 -36.74 37.55 11.04
N TYR A 296 -36.81 36.29 10.60
CA TYR A 296 -37.62 35.22 11.24
C TYR A 296 -37.12 33.83 10.80
N ASP A 297 -37.53 32.78 11.52
CA ASP A 297 -36.92 31.44 11.56
C ASP A 297 -37.64 30.35 10.71
N SER A 298 -36.94 29.23 10.50
CA SER A 298 -37.34 27.90 10.02
C SER A 298 -37.47 27.64 8.50
N GLY A 299 -36.80 26.55 8.06
CA GLY A 299 -37.00 25.91 6.75
C GLY A 299 -35.76 25.85 5.85
N THR A 300 -35.05 24.73 5.82
CA THR A 300 -34.10 24.39 4.74
C THR A 300 -34.86 23.84 3.52
N PRO A 301 -34.31 23.99 2.30
CA PRO A 301 -33.52 22.90 1.71
C PRO A 301 -32.13 23.34 1.21
N ARG A 302 -31.32 22.34 0.78
CA ARG A 302 -30.00 22.52 0.16
C ARG A 302 -30.09 23.20 -1.22
N SER A 303 -29.14 24.09 -1.51
CA SER A 303 -28.61 24.37 -2.86
C SER A 303 -27.19 24.92 -2.76
N ASP A 304 -26.30 24.41 -3.61
CA ASP A 304 -25.07 25.05 -4.10
C ASP A 304 -24.08 25.63 -3.08
N ALA A 305 -23.43 24.76 -2.32
CA ALA A 305 -22.13 25.06 -1.71
C ALA A 305 -21.00 24.84 -2.74
N GLY A 306 -20.80 25.79 -3.66
CA GLY A 306 -19.63 25.79 -4.54
C GLY A 306 -18.34 25.99 -3.73
N PHE A 307 -17.55 24.91 -3.57
CA PHE A 307 -16.39 24.83 -2.67
C PHE A 307 -15.16 25.65 -3.12
N ASN A 308 -15.30 26.98 -3.14
CA ASN A 308 -14.17 27.90 -3.27
C ASN A 308 -13.38 27.94 -1.96
N ARG A 309 -12.20 27.32 -1.92
CA ARG A 309 -11.19 27.50 -0.88
C ARG A 309 -9.83 27.80 -1.50
N SER A 310 -9.43 29.07 -1.46
CA SER A 310 -8.20 29.60 -2.07
C SER A 310 -6.95 29.58 -1.17
N ASP A 311 -7.05 29.07 0.06
CA ASP A 311 -6.01 29.16 1.10
C ASP A 311 -5.68 27.80 1.76
N ALA A 312 -5.99 26.70 1.07
CA ALA A 312 -5.39 25.39 1.30
C ALA A 312 -5.05 24.78 -0.07
N GLY A 313 -3.98 23.98 -0.15
CA GLY A 313 -3.64 23.28 -1.38
C GLY A 313 -4.76 22.35 -1.84
N SER A 314 -4.88 22.17 -3.17
CA SER A 314 -5.69 21.12 -3.77
C SER A 314 -5.31 19.75 -3.20
N ILE A 315 -6.31 18.94 -2.85
CA ILE A 315 -6.08 17.62 -2.25
C ILE A 315 -5.34 16.73 -3.26
N ARG A 316 -4.15 16.26 -2.90
CA ARG A 316 -3.35 15.34 -3.72
C ARG A 316 -3.68 13.89 -3.38
N VAL A 317 -4.08 13.13 -4.40
CA VAL A 317 -4.37 11.69 -4.34
C VAL A 317 -3.35 10.97 -5.21
N LEU A 318 -2.69 9.96 -4.64
CA LEU A 318 -1.77 9.08 -5.33
C LEU A 318 -2.42 7.70 -5.49
N PHE A 319 -2.34 7.11 -6.67
CA PHE A 319 -2.75 5.72 -6.95
C PHE A 319 -1.51 4.86 -7.18
N ASP A 320 -1.42 3.69 -6.56
CA ASP A 320 -0.27 2.78 -6.75
C ASP A 320 -0.27 2.14 -8.14
N ASN A 321 0.93 1.95 -8.67
CA ASN A 321 1.26 1.24 -9.91
C ASN A 321 2.68 0.62 -9.78
N THR A 322 3.02 0.16 -8.56
CA THR A 322 4.31 -0.44 -8.21
C THR A 322 4.19 -1.86 -7.63
N LYS A 323 2.96 -2.39 -7.52
CA LYS A 323 2.62 -3.76 -7.10
C LYS A 323 1.95 -4.57 -8.21
N ALA A 324 2.25 -4.28 -9.47
CA ALA A 324 1.76 -4.99 -10.66
C ALA A 324 0.22 -4.91 -10.86
N GLU A 325 -0.32 -3.71 -10.67
CA GLU A 325 -1.73 -3.32 -10.80
C GLU A 325 -2.24 -3.35 -12.27
N GLN A 326 -1.33 -3.58 -13.21
CA GLN A 326 -1.58 -3.82 -14.65
C GLN A 326 -1.27 -5.27 -15.08
N ALA A 327 -1.33 -6.24 -14.16
CA ALA A 327 -0.95 -7.63 -14.45
C ALA A 327 -2.11 -8.48 -15.02
N GLY A 328 -1.78 -9.37 -15.96
CA GLY A 328 -2.72 -10.33 -16.53
C GLY A 328 -3.75 -9.66 -17.46
N ASN A 329 -4.94 -9.37 -16.92
CA ASN A 329 -5.99 -8.59 -17.58
C ASN A 329 -6.42 -7.38 -16.69
N ALA A 330 -5.65 -7.05 -15.66
CA ALA A 330 -5.90 -5.92 -14.79
C ALA A 330 -5.32 -4.63 -15.39
N ASP A 331 -5.93 -3.49 -15.07
CA ASP A 331 -5.44 -2.17 -15.47
C ASP A 331 -5.91 -1.10 -14.46
N TRP A 332 -5.70 -1.32 -13.15
CA TRP A 332 -6.30 -0.48 -12.09
C TRP A 332 -5.62 0.89 -11.90
N VAL A 333 -5.07 1.43 -12.98
CA VAL A 333 -4.57 2.80 -13.05
C VAL A 333 -5.72 3.77 -13.33
N VAL A 334 -5.49 5.04 -13.03
CA VAL A 334 -6.41 6.14 -13.39
C VAL A 334 -6.18 6.66 -14.81
N ASP A 335 -5.02 6.38 -15.41
CA ASP A 335 -4.67 6.76 -16.78
C ASP A 335 -3.41 6.00 -17.28
N ASP A 336 -3.33 5.72 -18.58
CA ASP A 336 -2.18 5.06 -19.22
C ASP A 336 -0.93 5.97 -19.27
N SER A 337 -1.15 7.30 -19.18
CA SER A 337 -0.08 8.30 -19.17
C SER A 337 0.50 8.54 -17.77
N GLY A 338 1.18 7.52 -17.23
CA GLY A 338 1.91 7.63 -15.97
C GLY A 338 3.13 8.59 -16.05
N PRO A 339 3.45 9.35 -14.97
CA PRO A 339 2.79 9.39 -13.66
C PRO A 339 1.75 10.51 -13.51
N LEU A 340 1.55 11.38 -14.52
CA LEU A 340 0.64 12.52 -14.48
C LEU A 340 -0.42 12.38 -15.60
N PRO A 341 -1.67 12.06 -15.27
CA PRO A 341 -2.73 11.84 -16.25
C PRO A 341 -2.92 12.97 -17.28
N SER A 342 -3.29 12.61 -18.50
CA SER A 342 -3.35 13.50 -19.67
C SER A 342 -4.65 13.33 -20.46
N PRO A 343 -5.48 14.38 -20.61
CA PRO A 343 -5.20 15.78 -20.28
C PRO A 343 -5.32 16.07 -18.79
N ALA A 344 -4.43 16.90 -18.26
CA ALA A 344 -4.40 17.27 -16.83
C ALA A 344 -5.65 18.03 -16.30
N ASN A 345 -6.65 18.27 -17.16
CA ASN A 345 -7.97 18.79 -16.82
C ASN A 345 -9.02 18.05 -17.67
N PRO A 346 -9.45 16.84 -17.28
CA PRO A 346 -10.42 16.05 -18.03
C PRO A 346 -11.84 16.66 -17.92
N ASN A 347 -12.61 16.50 -18.98
CA ASN A 347 -13.98 16.97 -19.14
C ASN A 347 -14.96 15.78 -19.21
N TYR A 348 -14.51 14.67 -19.82
CA TYR A 348 -15.22 13.41 -19.99
C TYR A 348 -14.47 12.29 -19.25
N GLU A 349 -15.15 11.22 -18.82
CA GLU A 349 -14.46 10.06 -18.22
C GLU A 349 -13.45 9.44 -19.21
N SER A 350 -13.84 9.30 -20.48
CA SER A 350 -12.98 8.81 -21.56
C SER A 350 -11.88 9.79 -22.02
N ASP A 351 -11.56 10.84 -21.26
CA ASP A 351 -10.38 11.67 -21.52
C ASP A 351 -9.09 11.00 -20.96
N TRP A 352 -9.22 10.10 -19.98
CA TRP A 352 -8.16 9.23 -19.46
C TRP A 352 -8.47 7.76 -19.82
N VAL A 353 -7.48 6.86 -19.72
CA VAL A 353 -7.62 5.43 -20.08
C VAL A 353 -7.06 4.53 -19.00
N GLY A 354 -7.91 3.74 -18.35
CA GLY A 354 -7.51 2.80 -17.30
C GLY A 354 -8.72 2.42 -16.46
N GLY A 355 -8.73 1.25 -15.83
CA GLY A 355 -9.90 0.72 -15.15
C GLY A 355 -10.46 1.66 -14.07
N PHE A 356 -9.62 2.48 -13.43
CA PHE A 356 -10.07 3.46 -12.42
C PHE A 356 -10.15 4.90 -12.98
N SER A 357 -10.21 5.09 -14.30
CA SER A 357 -10.16 6.41 -14.93
C SER A 357 -11.32 7.31 -14.52
N ALA A 358 -12.54 6.78 -14.47
CA ALA A 358 -13.74 7.51 -14.07
C ALA A 358 -13.65 8.02 -12.61
N TRP A 359 -13.02 7.25 -11.72
CA TRP A 359 -12.73 7.68 -10.35
C TRP A 359 -11.71 8.82 -10.34
N GLY A 360 -10.62 8.69 -11.10
CA GLY A 360 -9.62 9.74 -11.27
C GLY A 360 -10.21 11.03 -11.84
N VAL A 361 -10.95 10.94 -12.94
CA VAL A 361 -11.60 12.06 -13.63
C VAL A 361 -12.65 12.74 -12.75
N ALA A 362 -13.47 11.98 -12.02
CA ALA A 362 -14.46 12.54 -11.11
C ALA A 362 -13.82 13.35 -9.96
N LEU A 363 -12.70 12.86 -9.41
CA LEU A 363 -11.91 13.60 -8.41
C LEU A 363 -11.23 14.84 -9.03
N ALA A 364 -10.62 14.71 -10.22
CA ALA A 364 -9.97 15.82 -10.91
C ALA A 364 -10.94 16.96 -11.24
N ARG A 365 -12.14 16.64 -11.74
CA ARG A 365 -13.25 17.57 -11.95
C ARG A 365 -13.78 18.16 -10.64
N GLY A 366 -13.59 17.46 -9.52
CA GLY A 366 -13.80 17.95 -8.15
C GLY A 366 -12.69 18.85 -7.58
N GLY A 367 -11.63 19.14 -8.34
CA GLY A 367 -10.51 20.00 -7.93
C GLY A 367 -9.40 19.28 -7.13
N TYR A 368 -9.38 17.95 -7.14
CA TYR A 368 -8.28 17.14 -6.60
C TYR A 368 -7.15 17.06 -7.63
N GLN A 369 -5.91 16.90 -7.17
CA GLN A 369 -4.76 16.57 -8.00
C GLN A 369 -4.53 15.07 -7.94
N ILE A 370 -4.51 14.40 -9.10
CA ILE A 370 -4.41 12.95 -9.21
C ILE A 370 -3.10 12.58 -9.89
N GLU A 371 -2.39 11.60 -9.32
CA GLU A 371 -1.10 11.10 -9.84
C GLU A 371 -1.00 9.58 -9.65
N THR A 372 -0.22 8.93 -10.51
CA THR A 372 0.03 7.49 -10.48
C THR A 372 1.47 7.22 -10.01
N LEU A 373 1.66 6.56 -8.87
CA LEU A 373 2.97 6.19 -8.34
C LEU A 373 3.61 5.17 -9.28
N SER A 374 4.61 5.60 -10.03
CA SER A 374 5.17 4.79 -11.13
C SER A 374 6.64 4.46 -10.88
N LEU A 375 7.07 3.26 -11.28
CA LEU A 375 8.51 2.93 -11.31
C LEU A 375 9.27 3.96 -12.17
N PRO A 376 10.45 4.45 -11.72
CA PRO A 376 11.33 3.88 -10.71
C PRO A 376 11.11 4.38 -9.27
N ASN A 377 10.03 5.11 -8.97
CA ASN A 377 9.69 5.53 -7.59
C ASN A 377 9.22 4.33 -6.73
N ARG A 378 8.96 4.55 -5.44
CA ARG A 378 8.55 3.51 -4.45
C ARG A 378 7.53 4.08 -3.46
N ILE A 379 6.92 3.20 -2.68
CA ILE A 379 6.16 3.57 -1.48
C ILE A 379 7.16 3.99 -0.39
N THR A 380 7.36 5.30 -0.20
CA THR A 380 8.25 5.85 0.83
C THR A 380 7.53 6.89 1.68
N MET A 381 8.05 7.15 2.88
CA MET A 381 7.60 8.24 3.74
C MET A 381 8.82 9.00 4.26
N ASP A 382 8.80 10.33 4.12
CA ASP A 382 9.87 11.27 4.47
C ASP A 382 11.20 11.09 3.67
N ASP A 383 11.17 10.49 2.47
CA ASP A 383 12.31 10.48 1.54
C ASP A 383 12.28 11.71 0.61
N PRO A 384 13.13 12.74 0.82
CA PRO A 384 13.16 13.93 -0.02
C PRO A 384 13.80 13.70 -1.41
N SER A 385 14.26 12.47 -1.71
CA SER A 385 14.76 12.10 -3.04
C SER A 385 13.70 11.45 -3.93
N ASN A 386 12.60 10.95 -3.35
CA ASN A 386 11.45 10.44 -4.10
C ASN A 386 10.45 11.58 -4.37
N PRO A 387 10.23 12.00 -5.64
CA PRO A 387 9.27 13.05 -5.96
C PRO A 387 7.81 12.66 -5.71
N GLN A 388 7.53 11.35 -5.57
CA GLN A 388 6.21 10.81 -5.22
C GLN A 388 6.18 10.22 -3.80
N ASP A 389 7.05 10.68 -2.88
CA ASP A 389 7.01 10.30 -1.47
C ASP A 389 5.66 10.65 -0.82
N LEU A 390 5.13 9.75 0.02
CA LEU A 390 3.79 9.86 0.59
C LEU A 390 3.59 11.11 1.46
N SER A 391 4.66 11.71 2.00
CA SER A 391 4.59 12.98 2.75
C SER A 391 4.01 14.15 1.93
N ASN A 392 4.02 14.05 0.60
CA ASN A 392 3.52 15.08 -0.31
C ASN A 392 2.03 14.93 -0.67
N TYR A 393 1.35 13.85 -0.23
CA TYR A 393 -0.03 13.51 -0.60
C TYR A 393 -0.96 13.50 0.61
N GLN A 394 -2.28 13.51 0.37
CA GLN A 394 -3.29 13.44 1.42
C GLN A 394 -4.02 12.11 1.42
N VAL A 395 -4.15 11.48 0.24
CA VAL A 395 -4.70 10.13 0.09
C VAL A 395 -3.74 9.29 -0.74
N PHE A 396 -3.53 8.04 -0.33
CA PHE A 396 -2.87 7.02 -1.13
C PHE A 396 -3.85 5.86 -1.32
N VAL A 397 -4.11 5.50 -2.57
CA VAL A 397 -4.93 4.36 -2.98
C VAL A 397 -3.97 3.28 -3.45
N VAL A 398 -4.13 2.06 -2.95
CA VAL A 398 -3.38 0.90 -3.43
C VAL A 398 -4.38 -0.11 -4.00
N PRO A 399 -4.56 -0.15 -5.34
CA PRO A 399 -5.39 -1.13 -6.03
C PRO A 399 -4.80 -2.53 -5.91
N GLU A 400 -5.60 -3.50 -5.45
CA GLU A 400 -5.38 -4.96 -5.49
C GLU A 400 -3.90 -5.39 -5.69
N PRO A 401 -3.01 -5.15 -4.69
CA PRO A 401 -1.57 -5.24 -4.90
C PRO A 401 -1.14 -6.69 -5.11
N ASN A 402 -0.48 -6.93 -6.23
CA ASN A 402 -0.06 -8.23 -6.75
C ASN A 402 1.46 -8.47 -6.59
N VAL A 403 2.14 -7.70 -5.74
CA VAL A 403 3.54 -7.92 -5.34
C VAL A 403 3.65 -7.61 -3.86
N ALA A 404 4.31 -8.49 -3.09
CA ALA A 404 4.54 -8.28 -1.66
C ALA A 404 5.28 -6.96 -1.37
N PHE A 405 4.82 -6.23 -0.36
CA PHE A 405 5.50 -5.03 0.15
C PHE A 405 6.85 -5.39 0.80
N THR A 406 7.83 -4.50 0.71
CA THR A 406 9.06 -4.63 1.54
C THR A 406 8.79 -4.22 3.00
N PRO A 407 9.66 -4.60 3.96
CA PRO A 407 9.53 -4.13 5.35
C PRO A 407 9.52 -2.60 5.49
N GLU A 408 10.22 -1.89 4.61
CA GLU A 408 10.25 -0.43 4.53
C GLU A 408 8.93 0.14 4.02
N GLU A 409 8.29 -0.52 3.04
CA GLU A 409 6.99 -0.13 2.50
C GLU A 409 5.86 -0.39 3.52
N HIS A 410 5.91 -1.51 4.26
CA HIS A 410 5.05 -1.75 5.43
C HIS A 410 5.15 -0.62 6.47
N MET A 411 6.36 -0.11 6.70
CA MET A 411 6.60 1.01 7.60
C MET A 411 6.06 2.33 7.01
N ALA A 412 6.33 2.63 5.75
CA ALA A 412 5.86 3.83 5.07
C ALA A 412 4.32 3.94 5.05
N LEU A 413 3.62 2.85 4.74
CA LEU A 413 2.15 2.78 4.76
C LEU A 413 1.56 3.10 6.14
N VAL A 414 2.15 2.55 7.21
CA VAL A 414 1.68 2.78 8.58
C VAL A 414 2.04 4.19 9.07
N ASP A 415 3.24 4.69 8.77
CA ASP A 415 3.67 6.03 9.18
C ASP A 415 2.95 7.15 8.42
N PHE A 416 2.60 6.95 7.14
CA PHE A 416 1.73 7.85 6.37
C PHE A 416 0.38 8.06 7.06
N VAL A 417 -0.29 6.96 7.45
CA VAL A 417 -1.55 7.04 8.20
C VAL A 417 -1.33 7.70 9.57
N ILE A 418 -0.31 7.30 10.34
CA ILE A 418 0.01 7.94 11.62
C ILE A 418 0.24 9.45 11.47
N ALA A 419 0.87 9.88 10.37
CA ALA A 419 1.18 11.29 10.08
C ALA A 419 -0.05 12.15 9.76
N GLY A 420 -1.15 11.55 9.29
CA GLY A 420 -2.37 12.27 8.88
C GLY A 420 -2.94 11.85 7.54
N GLY A 421 -2.24 10.98 6.79
CA GLY A 421 -2.67 10.48 5.49
C GLY A 421 -3.89 9.56 5.55
N GLY A 422 -4.61 9.51 4.43
CA GLY A 422 -5.71 8.57 4.22
C GLY A 422 -5.29 7.41 3.31
N LEU A 423 -5.27 6.18 3.82
CA LEU A 423 -4.97 4.98 3.03
C LEU A 423 -6.27 4.30 2.56
N PHE A 424 -6.38 4.03 1.26
CA PHE A 424 -7.43 3.19 0.69
C PHE A 424 -6.82 1.83 0.30
N MET A 425 -7.22 0.79 1.03
CA MET A 425 -6.79 -0.60 0.82
C MET A 425 -7.82 -1.33 -0.06
N ILE A 426 -7.41 -1.79 -1.24
CA ILE A 426 -8.28 -2.56 -2.14
C ILE A 426 -7.66 -3.96 -2.30
N ALA A 427 -8.48 -5.00 -2.24
CA ALA A 427 -8.10 -6.39 -2.50
C ALA A 427 -9.08 -7.05 -3.48
N ASP A 428 -8.98 -8.37 -3.62
CA ASP A 428 -9.92 -9.25 -4.35
C ASP A 428 -10.00 -10.59 -3.58
N HIS A 429 -10.45 -11.69 -4.17
CA HIS A 429 -10.41 -13.02 -3.58
C HIS A 429 -9.02 -13.62 -3.43
N THR A 430 -8.88 -14.58 -2.50
CA THR A 430 -7.75 -15.50 -2.50
C THR A 430 -7.70 -16.30 -3.81
N GLY A 431 -6.53 -16.34 -4.45
CA GLY A 431 -6.30 -16.86 -5.79
C GLY A 431 -6.24 -15.80 -6.89
N ALA A 432 -6.42 -14.51 -6.57
CA ALA A 432 -6.32 -13.40 -7.50
C ALA A 432 -4.87 -13.00 -7.88
N ASP A 433 -3.93 -13.95 -7.87
CA ASP A 433 -2.56 -13.76 -8.36
C ASP A 433 -2.59 -13.55 -9.89
N ARG A 434 -2.46 -12.29 -10.30
CA ARG A 434 -2.48 -11.82 -11.69
C ARG A 434 -1.10 -11.88 -12.35
N ASN A 435 0.00 -11.81 -11.58
CA ASN A 435 1.37 -11.72 -12.11
C ASN A 435 2.09 -13.09 -12.18
N ASN A 436 1.56 -14.10 -11.49
CA ASN A 436 2.06 -15.47 -11.32
C ASN A 436 3.37 -15.57 -10.51
N ASP A 437 3.61 -14.69 -9.54
CA ASP A 437 4.73 -14.75 -8.60
C ASP A 437 4.45 -15.62 -7.36
N GLY A 438 3.17 -15.94 -7.11
CA GLY A 438 2.73 -16.82 -6.02
C GLY A 438 2.20 -16.10 -4.78
N VAL A 439 1.88 -14.80 -4.87
CA VAL A 439 1.24 -14.01 -3.80
C VAL A 439 0.03 -13.26 -4.35
N ASP A 440 -1.13 -13.36 -3.69
CA ASP A 440 -2.32 -12.58 -4.05
C ASP A 440 -2.55 -11.35 -3.14
N ALA A 441 -3.46 -10.45 -3.53
CA ALA A 441 -3.74 -9.22 -2.77
C ALA A 441 -4.29 -9.45 -1.35
N VAL A 442 -4.95 -10.59 -1.07
CA VAL A 442 -5.35 -10.98 0.29
C VAL A 442 -4.11 -11.32 1.12
N GLU A 443 -3.14 -11.99 0.54
CA GLU A 443 -1.85 -12.30 1.18
C GLU A 443 -0.99 -11.06 1.39
N VAL A 444 -0.83 -10.18 0.39
CA VAL A 444 -0.05 -8.93 0.51
C VAL A 444 -0.54 -8.04 1.66
N TRP A 445 -1.86 -7.82 1.77
CA TRP A 445 -2.40 -7.01 2.86
C TRP A 445 -2.36 -7.72 4.22
N ASN A 446 -2.52 -9.04 4.26
CA ASN A 446 -2.46 -9.78 5.50
C ASN A 446 -1.02 -9.92 6.03
N ASP A 447 0.01 -9.90 5.17
CA ASP A 447 1.41 -9.81 5.63
C ASP A 447 1.70 -8.45 6.28
N LEU A 448 1.20 -7.33 5.72
CA LEU A 448 1.25 -6.02 6.40
C LEU A 448 0.59 -6.10 7.78
N ALA A 449 -0.61 -6.70 7.85
CA ALA A 449 -1.32 -6.88 9.10
C ALA A 449 -0.56 -7.79 10.08
N GLN A 450 0.14 -8.82 9.62
CA GLN A 450 0.97 -9.68 10.46
C GLN A 450 2.24 -8.97 10.94
N ALA A 451 3.00 -8.37 10.02
CA ALA A 451 4.29 -7.72 10.27
C ALA A 451 4.19 -6.48 11.18
N GLN A 452 3.07 -5.74 11.11
CA GLN A 452 2.88 -4.50 11.87
C GLN A 452 1.95 -4.64 13.08
N GLY A 453 1.52 -5.85 13.44
CA GLY A 453 0.66 -6.10 14.61
C GLY A 453 -0.81 -5.68 14.41
N ASN A 454 -1.27 -5.72 13.17
CA ASN A 454 -2.58 -5.29 12.67
C ASN A 454 -2.97 -3.85 13.10
N PRO A 455 -2.21 -2.83 12.69
CA PRO A 455 -2.35 -1.46 13.18
C PRO A 455 -3.66 -0.79 12.73
N PHE A 456 -4.31 -1.33 11.70
CA PHE A 456 -5.60 -0.86 11.20
C PHE A 456 -6.79 -1.66 11.75
N GLY A 457 -6.54 -2.79 12.41
CA GLY A 457 -7.58 -3.70 12.91
C GLY A 457 -8.35 -4.42 11.79
N ILE A 458 -7.77 -4.56 10.60
CA ILE A 458 -8.40 -5.11 9.39
C ILE A 458 -7.57 -6.29 8.88
N THR A 459 -8.21 -7.39 8.53
CA THR A 459 -7.65 -8.49 7.73
C THR A 459 -8.64 -8.89 6.65
N PHE A 460 -8.12 -9.27 5.48
CA PHE A 460 -8.93 -9.80 4.39
C PHE A 460 -9.10 -11.31 4.57
N ALA A 461 -10.32 -11.83 4.39
CA ALA A 461 -10.63 -13.24 4.57
C ALA A 461 -10.43 -14.01 3.26
N SER A 462 -10.07 -15.29 3.33
CA SER A 462 -9.89 -16.15 2.16
C SER A 462 -11.21 -16.67 1.59
N ASP A 463 -12.23 -15.82 1.49
CA ASP A 463 -13.50 -16.12 0.82
C ASP A 463 -13.65 -15.36 -0.50
N ASN A 464 -14.52 -15.86 -1.37
CA ASN A 464 -14.87 -15.28 -2.65
C ASN A 464 -16.40 -15.16 -2.67
N PHE A 465 -16.95 -14.00 -3.03
CA PHE A 465 -18.39 -13.82 -3.15
C PHE A 465 -18.83 -12.85 -4.24
N THR A 466 -19.99 -13.12 -4.83
CA THR A 466 -20.70 -12.18 -5.70
C THR A 466 -22.03 -11.81 -5.03
N GLN A 467 -22.18 -10.54 -4.65
CA GLN A 467 -23.40 -9.99 -4.04
C GLN A 467 -23.48 -8.49 -4.32
N THR A 468 -24.66 -7.89 -4.07
CA THR A 468 -24.81 -6.44 -3.97
C THR A 468 -25.15 -6.06 -2.53
N PRO A 469 -24.17 -5.94 -1.61
CA PRO A 469 -24.37 -5.50 -0.24
C PRO A 469 -25.23 -4.24 -0.04
N ASP A 470 -26.44 -4.41 0.51
CA ASP A 470 -27.36 -3.34 0.95
C ASP A 470 -27.45 -3.23 2.50
N ASN A 471 -26.73 -4.10 3.20
CA ASN A 471 -26.62 -4.17 4.65
C ASN A 471 -25.64 -3.10 5.17
N LEU A 472 -26.06 -1.83 5.07
CA LEU A 472 -25.32 -0.63 5.49
C LEU A 472 -25.42 -0.38 7.00
N ALA A 473 -24.39 0.26 7.57
CA ALA A 473 -24.41 0.80 8.93
C ALA A 473 -25.61 1.75 9.13
N HIS A 474 -26.36 1.55 10.22
CA HIS A 474 -27.59 2.31 10.48
C HIS A 474 -27.37 3.69 11.11
N ASP A 475 -26.16 4.26 11.06
CA ASP A 475 -25.85 5.58 11.60
C ASP A 475 -25.91 6.65 10.49
N SER A 476 -26.88 7.57 10.59
CA SER A 476 -27.11 8.66 9.63
C SER A 476 -26.05 9.77 9.69
N THR A 477 -24.81 9.40 10.04
CA THR A 477 -23.68 10.27 10.37
C THR A 477 -22.36 9.75 9.81
N THR A 478 -22.28 8.51 9.32
CA THR A 478 -21.07 8.01 8.65
C THR A 478 -20.84 8.80 7.35
N PRO A 479 -19.76 9.60 7.24
CA PRO A 479 -19.58 10.53 6.11
C PRO A 479 -19.31 9.84 4.76
N ILE A 480 -19.07 8.53 4.78
CA ILE A 480 -18.89 7.69 3.59
C ILE A 480 -20.23 7.31 2.97
N LEU A 481 -21.27 7.09 3.79
CA LEU A 481 -22.61 6.74 3.33
C LEU A 481 -23.44 7.97 2.93
N HIS A 482 -23.20 9.11 3.57
CA HIS A 482 -23.98 10.35 3.43
C HIS A 482 -23.10 11.55 3.02
N GLY A 483 -22.11 11.30 2.16
CA GLY A 483 -21.04 12.24 1.84
C GLY A 483 -21.38 13.25 0.72
N PRO A 484 -20.40 14.09 0.33
CA PRO A 484 -20.62 15.17 -0.63
C PRO A 484 -20.88 14.69 -2.08
N PHE A 485 -20.52 13.45 -2.42
CA PHE A 485 -20.71 12.87 -3.76
C PHE A 485 -21.97 12.02 -3.91
N GLY A 486 -22.76 11.86 -2.84
CA GLY A 486 -24.06 11.19 -2.90
C GLY A 486 -24.36 10.33 -1.68
N GLU A 487 -25.58 9.80 -1.67
CA GLU A 487 -26.01 8.77 -0.71
C GLU A 487 -25.59 7.40 -1.25
N VAL A 488 -24.97 6.57 -0.42
CA VAL A 488 -24.68 5.16 -0.74
C VAL A 488 -25.87 4.32 -0.29
N SER A 489 -26.52 3.63 -1.21
CA SER A 489 -27.60 2.66 -0.93
C SER A 489 -27.14 1.20 -0.99
N ALA A 490 -26.14 0.91 -1.81
CA ALA A 490 -25.49 -0.40 -1.89
C ALA A 490 -24.11 -0.31 -2.56
N VAL A 491 -23.31 -1.37 -2.43
CA VAL A 491 -22.12 -1.59 -3.25
C VAL A 491 -22.29 -2.93 -3.99
N THR A 492 -21.85 -3.05 -5.24
CA THR A 492 -21.72 -4.35 -5.92
C THR A 492 -20.38 -4.99 -5.56
N ILE A 493 -20.32 -6.31 -5.48
CA ILE A 493 -19.08 -7.09 -5.29
C ILE A 493 -19.14 -8.26 -6.27
N TYR A 494 -18.12 -8.39 -7.13
CA TYR A 494 -18.01 -9.39 -8.19
C TYR A 494 -16.78 -10.27 -8.01
N ALA A 495 -16.95 -11.26 -7.13
CA ALA A 495 -15.96 -12.29 -6.79
C ALA A 495 -14.91 -11.88 -5.75
N GLY A 496 -14.93 -10.64 -5.23
CA GLY A 496 -14.06 -10.22 -4.13
C GLY A 496 -14.24 -10.95 -2.79
N CYS A 497 -13.39 -10.62 -1.82
CA CYS A 497 -13.36 -11.17 -0.47
C CYS A 497 -14.07 -10.31 0.59
N SER A 498 -14.29 -10.88 1.77
CA SER A 498 -14.83 -10.15 2.94
C SER A 498 -13.74 -9.76 3.94
N LEU A 499 -13.98 -8.72 4.73
CA LEU A 499 -13.06 -8.31 5.79
C LEU A 499 -13.46 -8.92 7.14
N THR A 500 -12.45 -9.21 7.96
CA THR A 500 -12.55 -9.53 9.39
C THR A 500 -11.86 -8.43 10.19
N LEU A 501 -12.48 -8.02 11.30
CA LEU A 501 -12.08 -6.84 12.07
C LEU A 501 -11.59 -7.22 13.47
N SER A 502 -10.57 -6.51 13.94
CA SER A 502 -10.00 -6.64 15.29
C SER A 502 -9.99 -5.31 16.04
N PRO A 503 -11.09 -4.97 16.75
CA PRO A 503 -11.12 -3.87 17.72
C PRO A 503 -10.12 -4.02 18.88
N GLN A 504 -9.50 -5.19 19.01
CA GLN A 504 -8.44 -5.48 19.98
C GLN A 504 -7.07 -4.97 19.49
N ALA A 505 -6.84 -4.93 18.17
CA ALA A 505 -5.63 -4.39 17.56
C ALA A 505 -5.77 -2.89 17.24
N ASN A 506 -6.93 -2.46 16.70
CA ASN A 506 -7.26 -1.04 16.57
C ASN A 506 -8.70 -0.77 17.08
N PRO A 507 -8.89 -0.15 18.26
CA PRO A 507 -10.21 0.14 18.83
C PRO A 507 -11.13 1.07 18.03
N SER A 508 -10.65 1.72 16.96
CA SER A 508 -11.47 2.57 16.08
C SER A 508 -12.11 1.82 14.92
N VAL A 509 -11.66 0.59 14.62
CA VAL A 509 -12.07 -0.15 13.44
C VAL A 509 -13.55 -0.54 13.49
N ARG A 510 -14.26 -0.33 12.39
CA ARG A 510 -15.66 -0.72 12.24
C ARG A 510 -16.02 -1.03 10.79
N GLY A 511 -17.01 -1.90 10.61
CA GLY A 511 -17.66 -2.07 9.33
C GLY A 511 -18.54 -0.86 9.00
N VAL A 512 -18.73 -0.63 7.72
CA VAL A 512 -19.67 0.35 7.15
C VAL A 512 -20.72 -0.37 6.31
N ILE A 513 -20.32 -1.46 5.64
CA ILE A 513 -21.19 -2.32 4.83
C ILE A 513 -20.83 -3.77 5.13
N TRP A 514 -21.84 -4.65 5.24
CA TRP A 514 -21.68 -6.09 5.46
C TRP A 514 -22.31 -6.91 4.34
N LYS A 515 -21.93 -8.19 4.22
CA LYS A 515 -22.59 -9.13 3.30
C LYS A 515 -24.08 -9.29 3.65
N ASN A 516 -24.90 -9.57 2.64
CA ASN A 516 -26.35 -9.65 2.83
C ASN A 516 -26.71 -10.88 3.68
N GLY A 517 -27.55 -10.66 4.69
CA GLY A 517 -27.91 -11.67 5.69
C GLY A 517 -26.89 -11.89 6.81
N VAL A 518 -25.75 -11.19 6.83
CA VAL A 518 -24.78 -11.23 7.94
C VAL A 518 -25.17 -10.21 9.02
N ALA A 519 -25.05 -10.58 10.29
CA ALA A 519 -25.29 -9.65 11.39
C ALA A 519 -24.14 -8.63 11.49
N GLN A 520 -24.47 -7.34 11.62
CA GLN A 520 -23.47 -6.27 11.70
C GLN A 520 -22.53 -6.47 12.89
N GLY A 521 -21.24 -6.63 12.60
CA GLY A 521 -20.23 -7.12 13.53
C GLY A 521 -18.83 -7.21 12.91
N ALA A 522 -17.97 -8.06 13.47
CA ALA A 522 -16.53 -8.10 13.14
C ALA A 522 -16.14 -9.08 12.01
N SER A 523 -17.09 -9.64 11.26
CA SER A 523 -16.82 -10.66 10.22
C SER A 523 -17.86 -10.59 9.10
N GLY A 524 -17.49 -11.01 7.89
CA GLY A 524 -18.36 -10.91 6.72
C GLY A 524 -18.66 -9.46 6.33
N VAL A 525 -17.71 -8.57 6.61
CA VAL A 525 -17.77 -7.14 6.27
C VAL A 525 -17.44 -7.00 4.78
N ALA A 526 -18.10 -6.09 4.06
CA ALA A 526 -17.80 -5.78 2.65
C ALA A 526 -16.98 -4.48 2.52
N PHE A 527 -17.24 -3.49 3.38
CA PHE A 527 -16.46 -2.25 3.46
C PHE A 527 -16.21 -1.87 4.92
N ALA A 528 -14.97 -1.52 5.27
CA ALA A 528 -14.54 -1.19 6.63
C ALA A 528 -13.73 0.12 6.68
N ILE A 529 -13.67 0.73 7.87
CA ILE A 529 -12.83 1.90 8.16
C ILE A 529 -12.16 1.84 9.53
N ALA A 530 -11.02 2.51 9.65
CA ALA A 530 -10.29 2.76 10.90
C ALA A 530 -9.66 4.17 10.90
N GLU A 531 -9.28 4.66 12.08
CA GLU A 531 -8.39 5.81 12.26
C GLU A 531 -7.11 5.33 12.99
N LEU A 532 -5.95 5.92 12.69
CA LEU A 532 -4.68 5.62 13.36
C LEU A 532 -3.80 6.87 13.41
N GLY A 533 -3.31 7.21 14.61
CA GLY A 533 -2.57 8.46 14.81
C GLY A 533 -3.44 9.66 14.44
N LEU A 534 -3.04 10.42 13.43
CA LEU A 534 -3.84 11.51 12.88
C LEU A 534 -4.68 11.11 11.65
N GLY A 535 -4.32 10.04 10.93
CA GLY A 535 -4.90 9.68 9.64
C GLY A 535 -6.02 8.64 9.71
N ARG A 536 -6.35 8.12 8.52
CA ARG A 536 -7.57 7.35 8.24
C ARG A 536 -7.28 6.17 7.31
N VAL A 537 -8.09 5.12 7.42
CA VAL A 537 -8.02 3.94 6.56
C VAL A 537 -9.42 3.55 6.12
N ALA A 538 -9.59 3.22 4.85
CA ALA A 538 -10.76 2.57 4.29
C ALA A 538 -10.33 1.30 3.56
N ALA A 539 -11.14 0.25 3.63
CA ALA A 539 -10.81 -1.04 3.04
C ALA A 539 -12.03 -1.72 2.41
N ILE A 540 -11.84 -2.26 1.21
CA ILE A 540 -12.80 -3.05 0.44
C ILE A 540 -12.11 -4.27 -0.16
N GLY A 541 -12.77 -5.43 -0.13
CA GLY A 541 -12.20 -6.69 -0.62
C GLY A 541 -12.41 -6.94 -2.12
N ASP A 542 -12.65 -5.90 -2.92
CA ASP A 542 -12.94 -6.01 -4.36
C ASP A 542 -12.50 -4.75 -5.12
N SER A 543 -11.85 -4.93 -6.29
CA SER A 543 -11.45 -3.88 -7.23
C SER A 543 -12.53 -3.55 -8.26
N SER A 544 -13.37 -4.52 -8.63
CA SER A 544 -14.45 -4.39 -9.63
C SER A 544 -15.49 -3.28 -9.40
N PRO A 545 -15.76 -2.75 -8.18
CA PRO A 545 -16.76 -1.69 -8.02
C PRO A 545 -16.18 -0.29 -8.34
N ALA A 546 -14.85 -0.18 -8.45
CA ALA A 546 -14.16 1.02 -8.93
C ALA A 546 -13.76 0.94 -10.41
N ASP A 547 -13.83 -0.27 -11.00
CA ASP A 547 -13.56 -0.52 -12.40
C ASP A 547 -14.68 0.07 -13.29
N ASP A 548 -14.32 0.84 -14.32
CA ASP A 548 -15.20 1.51 -15.28
C ASP A 548 -15.27 0.80 -16.64
N GLY A 549 -14.54 -0.31 -16.81
CA GLY A 549 -14.46 -1.10 -18.04
C GLY A 549 -13.64 -0.45 -19.18
N THR A 550 -13.02 0.70 -18.95
CA THR A 550 -12.02 1.30 -19.85
C THR A 550 -10.62 0.83 -19.49
N GLY A 551 -9.69 0.86 -20.44
CA GLY A 551 -8.31 0.46 -20.19
C GLY A 551 -7.57 0.05 -21.45
N SER A 552 -6.43 -0.60 -21.22
CA SER A 552 -5.43 -0.94 -22.21
C SER A 552 -5.91 -1.92 -23.29
N ALA A 553 -5.21 -1.89 -24.43
CA ALA A 553 -5.67 -2.48 -25.69
C ALA A 553 -5.54 -4.01 -25.75
N GLY A 554 -6.42 -4.70 -25.02
CA GLY A 554 -6.53 -6.16 -24.97
C GLY A 554 -7.34 -6.68 -23.78
N ASP A 555 -7.49 -5.84 -22.76
CA ASP A 555 -8.05 -6.19 -21.46
C ASP A 555 -9.56 -6.40 -21.47
N ARG A 556 -10.06 -6.96 -20.37
CA ARG A 556 -11.46 -7.39 -20.22
C ARG A 556 -11.98 -7.05 -18.84
N LEU A 557 -12.04 -5.75 -18.64
CA LEU A 557 -12.39 -5.06 -17.41
C LEU A 557 -13.91 -5.04 -17.23
N PHE A 558 -14.36 -4.77 -16.01
CA PHE A 558 -15.75 -4.83 -15.60
C PHE A 558 -16.22 -3.45 -15.16
N ASN A 559 -17.10 -2.80 -15.94
CA ASN A 559 -17.73 -1.57 -15.47
C ASN A 559 -18.70 -1.88 -14.31
N GLY A 560 -18.16 -1.78 -13.08
CA GLY A 560 -18.91 -1.70 -11.84
C GLY A 560 -19.15 -0.25 -11.41
N TRP A 561 -18.35 0.71 -11.86
CA TRP A 561 -18.52 2.14 -11.56
C TRP A 561 -19.95 2.64 -11.85
N ASP A 562 -20.50 2.26 -13.00
CA ASP A 562 -21.85 2.57 -13.47
C ASP A 562 -22.87 1.43 -13.25
N ASP A 563 -22.55 0.37 -12.48
CA ASP A 563 -23.53 -0.71 -12.25
C ASP A 563 -24.72 -0.18 -11.45
N SER A 564 -25.84 -0.04 -12.16
CA SER A 564 -27.17 0.36 -11.69
C SER A 564 -27.75 -0.41 -10.50
N GLN A 565 -27.14 -1.54 -10.10
CA GLN A 565 -27.48 -2.24 -8.86
C GLN A 565 -26.86 -1.60 -7.61
N GLY A 566 -25.74 -0.90 -7.76
CA GLY A 566 -24.98 -0.27 -6.70
C GLY A 566 -25.03 1.26 -6.70
N THR A 567 -24.22 1.84 -5.83
CA THR A 567 -23.93 3.29 -5.75
C THR A 567 -22.42 3.48 -5.62
N ASN A 568 -21.67 2.75 -6.45
CA ASN A 568 -20.25 2.46 -6.23
C ASN A 568 -19.39 3.74 -6.34
N ALA A 569 -19.59 4.55 -7.37
CA ALA A 569 -18.96 5.86 -7.51
C ALA A 569 -19.11 6.74 -6.26
N ALA A 570 -20.32 6.81 -5.67
CA ALA A 570 -20.57 7.59 -4.47
C ALA A 570 -19.78 7.06 -3.26
N LEU A 571 -19.67 5.73 -3.09
CA LEU A 571 -18.89 5.11 -2.02
C LEU A 571 -17.40 5.47 -2.13
N PHE A 572 -16.79 5.29 -3.30
CA PHE A 572 -15.36 5.53 -3.51
C PHE A 572 -14.98 7.01 -3.44
N LEU A 573 -15.82 7.91 -3.98
CA LEU A 573 -15.61 9.35 -3.89
C LEU A 573 -15.82 9.89 -2.46
N ASN A 574 -16.87 9.44 -1.75
CA ASN A 574 -17.08 9.81 -0.35
C ASN A 574 -15.97 9.26 0.56
N ALA A 575 -15.49 8.03 0.30
CA ALA A 575 -14.33 7.46 0.99
C ALA A 575 -13.08 8.30 0.76
N THR A 576 -12.78 8.69 -0.48
CA THR A 576 -11.64 9.56 -0.83
C THR A 576 -11.71 10.90 -0.08
N ALA A 577 -12.87 11.55 -0.06
CA ALA A 577 -13.09 12.79 0.69
C ALA A 577 -12.87 12.62 2.20
N TRP A 578 -13.39 11.53 2.78
CA TRP A 578 -13.21 11.23 4.20
C TRP A 578 -11.75 10.92 4.54
N LEU A 579 -11.06 10.14 3.71
CA LEU A 579 -9.62 9.85 3.80
C LEU A 579 -8.78 11.13 3.77
N ALA A 580 -9.10 12.07 2.88
CA ALA A 580 -8.46 13.39 2.78
C ALA A 580 -8.70 14.34 3.98
N GLY A 581 -9.29 13.84 5.08
CA GLY A 581 -9.50 14.62 6.31
C GLY A 581 -10.70 15.58 6.28
N LEU A 582 -11.47 15.62 5.18
CA LEU A 582 -12.70 16.43 5.12
C LEU A 582 -13.69 15.98 6.21
N GLY A 583 -14.52 16.93 6.66
CA GLY A 583 -15.47 16.73 7.76
C GLY A 583 -14.89 16.81 9.17
N ARG A 584 -13.57 16.98 9.37
CA ARG A 584 -13.05 17.40 10.68
C ARG A 584 -13.31 18.89 10.92
N PRO A 585 -13.71 19.30 12.15
CA PRO A 585 -13.51 20.68 12.59
C PRO A 585 -12.02 21.02 12.51
N ILE A 586 -11.69 22.18 11.95
CA ILE A 586 -10.30 22.66 11.95
C ILE A 586 -9.91 22.90 13.41
N SER A 587 -8.97 22.10 13.92
CA SER A 587 -8.39 22.37 15.24
C SER A 587 -7.42 23.56 15.10
N PRO A 588 -7.50 24.57 15.99
CA PRO A 588 -6.77 25.83 15.87
C PRO A 588 -5.28 25.72 16.25
#